data_AF-A0A964EXT4-F1
#
_entry.id   AF-A0A964EXT4-F1
#
_cell.length_a   1.000
_cell.length_b   1.000
_cell.length_c   1.000
_cell.angle_alpha   90.00
_cell.angle_beta   90.00
_cell.angle_gamma   90.00
#
_symmetry.space_group_name_H-M   'P 1'
#
loop_
_entity.id
_entity.type
_entity.pdbx_description
1 polymer ?
#
loop_
_entity_poly.entity_id
_entity_poly.type
_entity_poly.pdbx_seq_one_letter_code
_entity_poly.pdbx_strand_id
1 'polypeptide(L)'
;MVEFAGFSASERPIPRRRLFRSAVFIGILAGCGPGGAVSLNLDSDPPDVREDTQDSAPIEDIGGVEDINLVITPPAGTFRGEVEVTLSAAEGVDLYYTTDGDLPSTRDERYQGPLTFDQSAQLRVLAVDPVGRETYAARSYVRVEGSAADFTSNLPLLVLWTDDDLPSSDDSYTSIAFTVLEPGEDGRTRLVGDAALSVRGGLKIRGSSSSGYPKRSYAFESWGVDQDDDADVPILGMPEGSDWVLYAPLNFDRALMRNALVYGLSNDVGRYAPRTRFVEVFTVPDGDPVGMDDYVGVYVFMERIRRGDGRIEIERLDPEDLEPPEITGGYIFKRDRTGDGESGFTAGTAGGAFTFQQGLVYVTPREEEIPRAQAEYLSDAIDAFADALAAEDHRHPLDGSHYSEHIDVDAWIDHHILNTFPKNPDAFRLSGYFYKDREGPIVAGPVWDFDRSMGCASDSRPTDPTWWDPSNITQDTTYLFEHGWYAGLFEDPAFTGPYWARWAELLQGPLALDAVLARVDAMAAELAEAAPRNFERWRDYPPRGDGTFQAEVDHLKGWIQARHAWISDCLARYPDDPRQCPGE
;
A
#
# COMPACT_ATOMS: atom_id res chain seq x y z
N MET A 1 28.82 -40.22 53.01
CA MET A 1 27.60 -40.93 52.61
C MET A 1 26.76 -39.95 51.81
N VAL A 2 26.62 -40.22 50.50
CA VAL A 2 25.45 -39.95 49.63
C VAL A 2 25.05 -38.46 49.50
N GLU A 3 25.57 -37.75 48.48
CA GLU A 3 25.02 -37.56 47.10
C GLU A 3 24.02 -36.39 47.00
N PHE A 4 24.42 -35.34 46.28
CA PHE A 4 23.55 -34.32 45.69
C PHE A 4 23.90 -34.23 44.19
N ALA A 5 22.96 -34.66 43.34
CA ALA A 5 22.84 -34.20 41.94
C ALA A 5 22.09 -32.85 41.98
N GLY A 6 22.37 -31.82 41.19
CA GLY A 6 22.89 -31.75 39.84
C GLY A 6 21.88 -30.98 39.00
N PHE A 7 21.80 -29.65 39.16
CA PHE A 7 21.01 -28.76 38.30
C PHE A 7 21.96 -27.86 37.52
N SER A 8 21.96 -28.01 36.20
CA SER A 8 22.63 -27.14 35.24
C SER A 8 21.71 -25.97 34.90
N ALA A 9 22.14 -24.75 35.18
CA ALA A 9 21.49 -23.53 34.72
C ALA A 9 22.19 -23.09 33.42
N SER A 10 21.44 -23.13 32.31
CA SER A 10 21.82 -22.53 31.04
C SER A 10 21.37 -21.06 31.07
N GLU A 11 22.34 -20.14 31.11
CA GLU A 11 22.14 -18.71 30.95
C GLU A 11 21.81 -18.42 29.47
N ARG A 12 20.58 -17.94 29.19
CA ARG A 12 20.21 -17.38 27.88
C ARG A 12 20.62 -15.91 27.81
N PRO A 13 21.16 -15.41 26.69
CA PRO A 13 21.52 -14.01 26.53
C PRO A 13 20.27 -13.12 26.33
N ILE A 14 20.28 -11.98 27.02
CA ILE A 14 19.27 -10.91 26.95
C ILE A 14 19.46 -10.15 25.62
N PRO A 15 18.40 -9.94 24.80
CA PRO A 15 18.53 -9.15 23.59
C PRO A 15 18.62 -7.64 23.92
N ARG A 16 19.60 -6.98 23.29
CA ARG A 16 19.86 -5.54 23.42
C ARG A 16 18.74 -4.74 22.77
N ARG A 17 17.93 -4.05 23.59
CA ARG A 17 17.03 -2.97 23.13
C ARG A 17 17.85 -1.85 22.50
N ARG A 18 17.69 -1.60 21.20
CA ARG A 18 18.12 -0.34 20.57
C ARG A 18 17.14 0.76 20.98
N LEU A 19 17.64 1.73 21.72
CA LEU A 19 16.94 2.97 22.05
C LEU A 19 16.75 3.80 20.78
N PHE A 20 15.51 3.91 20.30
CA PHE A 20 15.12 4.95 19.35
C PHE A 20 15.27 6.32 20.02
N ARG A 21 16.12 7.19 19.45
CA ARG A 21 16.16 8.61 19.79
C ARG A 21 15.07 9.32 18.99
N SER A 22 13.91 9.54 19.60
CA SER A 22 12.93 10.51 19.10
C SER A 22 13.50 11.92 19.25
N ALA A 23 13.80 12.58 18.13
CA ALA A 23 14.09 14.01 18.12
C ALA A 23 12.76 14.78 18.17
N VAL A 24 12.38 15.20 19.37
CA VAL A 24 11.30 16.15 19.60
C VAL A 24 11.81 17.55 19.23
N PHE A 25 11.25 18.15 18.17
CA PHE A 25 11.42 19.57 17.86
C PHE A 25 10.50 20.39 18.80
N ILE A 26 11.08 20.95 19.86
CA ILE A 26 10.44 22.01 20.65
C ILE A 26 11.05 23.34 20.21
N GLY A 27 10.24 24.15 19.53
CA GLY A 27 10.54 25.56 19.29
C GLY A 27 10.29 26.38 20.55
N ILE A 28 11.31 27.10 21.03
CA ILE A 28 11.12 28.17 22.04
C ILE A 28 11.93 29.41 21.64
N LEU A 29 11.15 30.46 21.37
CA LEU A 29 11.31 31.88 21.70
C LEU A 29 12.71 32.46 21.99
N ALA A 30 13.01 33.50 21.23
CA ALA A 30 14.11 34.44 21.42
C ALA A 30 14.11 35.15 22.79
N GLY A 31 15.32 35.33 23.34
CA GLY A 31 15.59 36.17 24.50
C GLY A 31 17.06 36.61 24.53
N CYS A 32 17.28 37.92 24.69
CA CYS A 32 18.57 38.64 24.66
C CYS A 32 19.47 38.41 25.88
N GLY A 33 20.80 38.57 25.68
CA GLY A 33 21.69 39.23 26.66
C GLY A 33 22.87 38.41 27.23
N PRO A 34 24.00 39.04 27.62
CA PRO A 34 25.33 38.59 27.20
C PRO A 34 26.33 38.24 28.31
N GLY A 35 27.41 37.54 27.93
CA GLY A 35 28.76 37.75 28.47
C GLY A 35 29.27 36.74 29.49
N GLY A 36 30.44 36.13 29.21
CA GLY A 36 31.23 35.44 30.22
C GLY A 36 32.09 34.30 29.67
N ALA A 37 33.30 34.62 29.20
CA ALA A 37 34.33 33.63 28.89
C ALA A 37 34.95 33.09 30.18
N VAL A 38 35.00 31.77 30.33
CA VAL A 38 35.91 31.07 31.26
C VAL A 38 36.45 29.83 30.54
N SER A 39 37.77 29.81 30.36
CA SER A 39 38.56 28.66 29.91
C SER A 39 38.88 27.78 31.11
N LEU A 40 38.67 26.47 30.99
CA LEU A 40 39.42 25.43 31.71
C LEU A 40 39.49 24.16 30.85
N ASN A 41 40.72 23.78 30.50
CA ASN A 41 41.10 22.52 29.86
C ASN A 41 40.80 21.31 30.76
N LEU A 42 40.34 20.22 30.15
CA LEU A 42 40.52 18.86 30.66
C LEU A 42 40.89 17.96 29.47
N ASP A 43 42.16 17.58 29.44
CA ASP A 43 42.69 16.44 28.67
C ASP A 43 42.19 15.13 29.29
N SER A 44 41.71 14.20 28.46
CA SER A 44 41.76 12.77 28.72
C SER A 44 41.62 12.00 27.40
N ASP A 45 42.65 11.21 27.09
CA ASP A 45 42.88 10.40 25.89
C ASP A 45 41.73 9.45 25.51
N PRO A 46 41.60 9.09 24.21
CA PRO A 46 40.73 8.01 23.74
C PRO A 46 41.38 6.62 23.93
N PRO A 47 40.58 5.54 24.05
CA PRO A 47 41.12 4.20 24.23
C PRO A 47 41.65 3.58 22.93
N ASP A 48 42.77 2.89 23.11
CA ASP A 48 43.55 1.99 22.25
C ASP A 48 42.68 0.96 21.50
N VAL A 49 42.71 1.00 20.16
CA VAL A 49 42.24 -0.07 19.27
C VAL A 49 43.47 -0.71 18.65
N ARG A 50 43.70 -1.97 18.99
CA ARG A 50 44.77 -2.80 18.44
C ARG A 50 44.48 -3.11 16.97
N GLU A 51 45.34 -2.58 16.08
CA GLU A 51 45.49 -3.07 14.72
C GLU A 51 46.16 -4.46 14.75
N ASP A 52 45.47 -5.47 14.23
CA ASP A 52 46.08 -6.74 13.84
C ASP A 52 46.31 -6.69 12.32
N THR A 53 47.54 -6.36 11.94
CA THR A 53 47.99 -6.36 10.54
C THR A 53 48.51 -7.74 10.17
N GLN A 54 47.83 -8.42 9.25
CA GLN A 54 48.44 -9.49 8.46
C GLN A 54 47.95 -9.49 7.00
N ASP A 55 48.83 -8.94 6.16
CA ASP A 55 49.18 -9.40 4.81
C ASP A 55 48.08 -9.44 3.73
N SER A 56 47.87 -8.31 3.05
CA SER A 56 47.39 -8.29 1.67
C SER A 56 48.49 -7.77 0.76
N ALA A 57 48.98 -8.65 -0.12
CA ALA A 57 49.79 -8.26 -1.27
C ALA A 57 49.04 -7.19 -2.10
N PRO A 58 49.73 -6.28 -2.79
CA PRO A 58 49.07 -5.30 -3.64
C PRO A 58 48.37 -6.05 -4.78
N ILE A 59 47.04 -6.03 -4.78
CA ILE A 59 46.27 -6.31 -5.98
C ILE A 59 46.65 -5.19 -6.95
N GLU A 60 47.36 -5.55 -8.02
CA GLU A 60 47.56 -4.66 -9.15
C GLU A 60 46.18 -4.18 -9.61
N ASP A 61 46.01 -2.87 -9.64
CA ASP A 61 44.87 -2.14 -10.17
C ASP A 61 44.62 -2.57 -11.62
N ILE A 62 43.74 -3.56 -11.79
CA ILE A 62 43.24 -3.97 -13.11
C ILE A 62 42.18 -2.94 -13.50
N GLY A 63 42.65 -1.86 -14.13
CA GLY A 63 41.85 -0.97 -14.99
C GLY A 63 40.57 -0.45 -14.36
N GLY A 64 40.64 0.77 -13.82
CA GLY A 64 39.48 1.56 -13.42
C GLY A 64 38.34 1.44 -14.43
N VAL A 65 37.18 1.00 -13.95
CA VAL A 65 35.93 1.04 -14.69
C VAL A 65 35.64 2.50 -14.98
N GLU A 66 35.88 2.94 -16.23
CA GLU A 66 35.27 4.18 -16.70
C GLU A 66 33.75 3.98 -16.66
N ASP A 67 33.08 4.90 -15.98
CA ASP A 67 31.63 5.00 -15.96
C ASP A 67 31.14 5.29 -17.38
N ILE A 68 30.24 4.43 -17.90
CA ILE A 68 29.70 4.55 -19.26
C ILE A 68 29.00 5.90 -19.47
N ASN A 69 28.50 6.52 -18.39
CA ASN A 69 27.87 7.84 -18.35
C ASN A 69 26.86 8.06 -19.51
N LEU A 70 25.97 7.09 -19.72
CA LEU A 70 24.92 7.17 -20.72
C LEU A 70 23.87 8.23 -20.32
N VAL A 71 23.72 9.26 -21.14
CA VAL A 71 22.78 10.36 -20.93
C VAL A 71 21.87 10.52 -22.15
N ILE A 72 20.56 10.64 -21.89
CA ILE A 72 19.51 10.90 -22.89
C ILE A 72 18.89 12.27 -22.57
N THR A 73 18.88 13.18 -23.55
CA THR A 73 18.39 14.57 -23.37
C THR A 73 17.42 14.96 -24.49
N PRO A 74 16.26 15.57 -24.20
CA PRO A 74 15.73 15.94 -22.87
C PRO A 74 15.31 14.73 -22.03
N PRO A 75 14.98 14.91 -20.73
CA PRO A 75 14.35 13.87 -19.92
C PRO A 75 13.09 13.31 -20.59
N ALA A 76 12.65 12.12 -20.15
CA ALA A 76 11.36 11.57 -20.59
C ALA A 76 10.21 12.52 -20.21
N GLY A 77 9.10 12.42 -20.92
CA GLY A 77 7.96 13.28 -20.66
C GLY A 77 6.98 13.33 -21.82
N THR A 78 6.13 14.34 -21.74
CA THR A 78 5.09 14.59 -22.73
C THR A 78 5.42 15.85 -23.51
N PHE A 79 5.14 15.85 -24.81
CA PHE A 79 5.53 16.96 -25.68
C PHE A 79 4.44 17.35 -26.68
N ARG A 80 4.56 18.56 -27.22
CA ARG A 80 3.69 19.07 -28.29
C ARG A 80 4.52 19.30 -29.54
N GLY A 81 4.00 18.86 -30.69
CA GLY A 81 4.67 19.04 -31.98
C GLY A 81 5.74 17.97 -32.16
N GLU A 82 7.00 18.35 -31.98
CA GLU A 82 8.17 17.48 -32.10
C GLU A 82 9.13 17.67 -30.92
N VAL A 83 9.91 16.64 -30.62
CA VAL A 83 11.01 16.69 -29.65
C VAL A 83 12.29 16.15 -30.30
N GLU A 84 13.39 16.86 -30.13
CA GLU A 84 14.71 16.41 -30.55
C GLU A 84 15.42 15.76 -29.35
N VAL A 85 15.87 14.51 -29.53
CA VAL A 85 16.50 13.69 -28.50
C VAL A 85 17.96 13.40 -28.89
N THR A 86 18.85 13.62 -27.94
CA THR A 86 20.29 13.39 -28.08
C THR A 86 20.78 12.34 -27.10
N LEU A 87 21.70 11.50 -27.56
CA LEU A 87 22.36 10.48 -26.76
C LEU A 87 23.85 10.84 -26.61
N SER A 88 24.38 10.67 -25.41
CA SER A 88 25.81 10.84 -25.15
C SER A 88 26.30 9.80 -24.15
N ALA A 89 27.56 9.41 -24.28
CA ALA A 89 28.25 8.46 -23.41
C ALA A 89 29.75 8.77 -23.39
N ALA A 90 30.50 8.03 -22.57
CA ALA A 90 31.96 8.12 -22.54
C ALA A 90 32.61 7.83 -23.90
N GLU A 91 33.84 8.31 -24.10
CA GLU A 91 34.57 8.09 -25.36
C GLU A 91 34.78 6.60 -25.63
N GLY A 92 34.55 6.17 -26.87
CA GLY A 92 34.70 4.77 -27.28
C GLY A 92 33.54 3.85 -26.92
N VAL A 93 32.48 4.37 -26.28
CA VAL A 93 31.21 3.66 -26.07
C VAL A 93 30.37 3.70 -27.34
N ASP A 94 29.93 2.54 -27.81
CA ASP A 94 29.00 2.41 -28.92
C ASP A 94 27.56 2.41 -28.41
N LEU A 95 26.70 3.22 -29.04
CA LEU A 95 25.29 3.36 -28.67
C LEU A 95 24.40 2.78 -29.76
N TYR A 96 23.49 1.89 -29.37
CA TYR A 96 22.47 1.26 -30.21
C TYR A 96 21.09 1.53 -29.64
N TYR A 97 20.05 1.63 -30.47
CA TYR A 97 18.72 1.97 -29.97
C TYR A 97 17.57 1.36 -30.78
N THR A 98 16.41 1.36 -30.14
CA THR A 98 15.07 1.06 -30.67
C THR A 98 14.10 2.16 -30.21
N THR A 99 12.98 2.35 -30.90
CA THR A 99 12.03 3.46 -30.62
C THR A 99 10.61 3.01 -30.32
N ASP A 100 10.37 1.70 -30.35
CA ASP A 100 9.10 0.99 -30.19
C ASP A 100 9.04 0.19 -28.87
N GLY A 101 10.01 0.38 -27.98
CA GLY A 101 10.08 -0.34 -26.70
C GLY A 101 10.72 -1.72 -26.76
N ASP A 102 11.14 -2.22 -27.93
CA ASP A 102 11.89 -3.47 -28.02
C ASP A 102 13.28 -3.35 -27.39
N LEU A 103 13.82 -4.43 -26.83
CA LEU A 103 15.15 -4.40 -26.21
C LEU A 103 16.24 -4.29 -27.30
N PRO A 104 17.08 -3.23 -27.30
CA PRO A 104 18.11 -3.05 -28.32
C PRO A 104 19.27 -4.04 -28.15
N SER A 105 19.89 -4.37 -29.28
CA SER A 105 21.07 -5.21 -29.41
C SER A 105 22.11 -4.55 -30.32
N THR A 106 23.32 -5.11 -30.37
CA THR A 106 24.38 -4.65 -31.29
C THR A 106 24.06 -4.85 -32.79
N ARG A 107 22.92 -5.46 -33.12
CA ARG A 107 22.41 -5.60 -34.49
C ARG A 107 21.47 -4.46 -34.90
N ASP A 108 21.02 -3.67 -33.94
CA ASP A 108 20.07 -2.58 -34.16
C ASP A 108 20.79 -1.30 -34.61
N GLU A 109 20.02 -0.22 -34.76
CA GLU A 109 20.56 1.02 -35.33
C GLU A 109 21.57 1.66 -34.38
N ARG A 110 22.78 1.93 -34.91
CA ARG A 110 23.82 2.65 -34.19
C ARG A 110 23.54 4.15 -34.24
N TYR A 111 23.59 4.80 -33.09
CA TYR A 111 23.40 6.24 -32.95
C TYR A 111 24.45 7.04 -33.75
N GLN A 112 24.00 7.95 -34.61
CA GLN A 112 24.85 8.76 -35.48
C GLN A 112 24.60 10.28 -35.37
N GLY A 113 23.55 10.68 -34.67
CA GLY A 113 23.15 12.08 -34.52
C GLY A 113 21.78 12.20 -33.86
N PRO A 114 21.30 13.44 -33.60
CA PRO A 114 20.03 13.67 -32.92
C PRO A 114 18.86 12.91 -33.58
N LEU A 115 17.98 12.36 -32.74
CA LEU A 115 16.72 11.73 -33.14
C LEU A 115 15.60 12.77 -33.03
N THR A 116 14.67 12.79 -33.97
CA THR A 116 13.50 13.68 -33.90
C THR A 116 12.23 12.84 -33.83
N PHE A 117 11.46 13.02 -32.76
CA PHE A 117 10.16 12.37 -32.59
C PHE A 117 9.05 13.38 -32.82
N ASP A 118 8.19 13.11 -33.81
CA ASP A 118 6.95 13.83 -34.08
C ASP A 118 5.69 12.99 -33.76
N GLN A 119 5.90 11.78 -33.22
CA GLN A 119 4.92 10.84 -32.67
C GLN A 119 5.42 10.33 -31.31
N SER A 120 4.53 9.68 -30.54
CA SER A 120 4.92 9.02 -29.30
C SER A 120 5.95 7.91 -29.57
N ALA A 121 6.91 7.72 -28.66
CA ALA A 121 7.97 6.73 -28.79
C ALA A 121 8.46 6.21 -27.43
N GLN A 122 8.77 4.91 -27.36
CA GLN A 122 9.52 4.30 -26.26
C GLN A 122 10.96 4.04 -26.72
N LEU A 123 11.84 4.99 -26.43
CA LEU A 123 13.26 4.90 -26.76
C LEU A 123 13.97 3.99 -25.75
N ARG A 124 14.57 2.89 -26.23
CA ARG A 124 15.49 2.07 -25.45
C ARG A 124 16.88 2.14 -26.08
N VAL A 125 17.90 2.24 -25.23
CA VAL A 125 19.30 2.43 -25.64
C VAL A 125 20.17 1.38 -24.99
N LEU A 126 21.01 0.74 -25.79
CA LEU A 126 22.11 -0.11 -25.37
C LEU A 126 23.43 0.66 -25.56
N ALA A 127 24.16 0.85 -24.47
CA ALA A 127 25.55 1.29 -24.50
C ALA A 127 26.48 0.09 -24.34
N VAL A 128 27.46 -0.04 -25.24
CA VAL A 128 28.50 -1.07 -25.20
C VAL A 128 29.85 -0.42 -25.08
N ASP A 129 30.55 -0.69 -23.99
CA ASP A 129 31.88 -0.14 -23.75
C ASP A 129 32.99 -0.88 -24.55
N PRO A 130 34.24 -0.37 -24.59
CA PRO A 130 35.32 -1.01 -25.34
C PRO A 130 35.69 -2.43 -24.90
N VAL A 131 35.28 -2.88 -23.70
CA VAL A 131 35.52 -4.23 -23.19
C VAL A 131 34.28 -5.13 -23.34
N GLY A 132 33.19 -4.63 -23.91
CA GLY A 132 31.97 -5.36 -24.22
C GLY A 132 30.93 -5.41 -23.09
N ARG A 133 31.02 -4.54 -22.08
CA ARG A 133 29.99 -4.41 -21.04
C ARG A 133 28.79 -3.65 -21.58
N GLU A 134 27.61 -4.15 -21.27
CA GLU A 134 26.32 -3.61 -21.72
C GLU A 134 25.67 -2.80 -20.60
N THR A 135 25.06 -1.67 -20.96
CA THR A 135 24.25 -0.85 -20.07
C THR A 135 23.03 -0.35 -20.82
N TYR A 136 21.86 -0.48 -20.19
CA TYR A 136 20.58 -0.15 -20.78
C TYR A 136 20.00 1.13 -20.17
N ALA A 137 19.28 1.90 -20.99
CA ALA A 137 18.44 2.99 -20.54
C ALA A 137 17.16 3.04 -21.37
N ALA A 138 16.06 3.49 -20.76
CA ALA A 138 14.78 3.69 -21.43
C ALA A 138 14.23 5.10 -21.15
N ARG A 139 13.58 5.70 -22.15
CA ARG A 139 12.84 6.97 -22.05
C ARG A 139 11.57 6.89 -22.89
N SER A 140 10.47 7.36 -22.34
CA SER A 140 9.22 7.50 -23.07
C SER A 140 8.99 8.98 -23.40
N TYR A 141 8.69 9.25 -24.65
CA TYR A 141 8.29 10.57 -25.14
C TYR A 141 6.88 10.43 -25.69
N VAL A 142 5.89 10.98 -24.99
CA VAL A 142 4.48 10.80 -25.36
C VAL A 142 3.94 12.10 -25.95
N ARG A 143 3.45 12.05 -27.18
CA ARG A 143 2.92 13.23 -27.88
C ARG A 143 1.56 13.61 -27.32
N VAL A 144 1.30 14.91 -27.17
CA VAL A 144 0.01 15.47 -26.75
C VAL A 144 -0.54 16.34 -27.87
N GLU A 145 -1.85 16.25 -28.12
CA GLU A 145 -2.50 16.97 -29.20
C GLU A 145 -3.77 17.73 -28.79
N GLY A 146 -4.28 18.52 -29.74
CA GLY A 146 -5.51 19.29 -29.56
C GLY A 146 -5.48 20.19 -28.34
N SER A 147 -6.61 20.25 -27.63
CA SER A 147 -6.75 21.02 -26.39
C SER A 147 -6.18 20.34 -25.16
N ALA A 148 -5.79 19.05 -25.24
CA ALA A 148 -5.16 18.36 -24.12
C ALA A 148 -3.79 18.99 -23.77
N ALA A 149 -3.12 19.58 -24.76
CA ALA A 149 -1.85 20.29 -24.55
C ALA A 149 -1.96 21.47 -23.57
N ASP A 150 -3.15 22.02 -23.36
CA ASP A 150 -3.41 23.13 -22.43
C ASP A 150 -3.98 22.63 -21.08
N PHE A 151 -4.07 21.31 -20.88
CA PHE A 151 -4.61 20.71 -19.66
C PHE A 151 -3.70 20.99 -18.45
N THR A 152 -4.31 21.40 -17.34
CA THR A 152 -3.63 21.59 -16.07
C THR A 152 -4.48 21.08 -14.91
N SER A 153 -3.82 20.69 -13.82
CA SER A 153 -4.46 20.29 -12.57
C SER A 153 -3.64 20.73 -11.36
N ASN A 154 -4.26 20.76 -10.19
CA ASN A 154 -3.54 20.81 -8.91
C ASN A 154 -3.08 19.41 -8.45
N LEU A 155 -3.57 18.34 -9.07
CA LEU A 155 -3.18 16.96 -8.80
C LEU A 155 -2.04 16.51 -9.73
N PRO A 156 -1.24 15.52 -9.32
CA PRO A 156 -0.38 14.80 -10.26
C PRO A 156 -1.19 14.20 -11.41
N LEU A 157 -0.58 14.15 -12.59
CA LEU A 157 -1.15 13.52 -13.78
C LEU A 157 -0.41 12.23 -14.08
N LEU A 158 -1.17 11.18 -14.38
CA LEU A 158 -0.63 9.93 -14.90
C LEU A 158 -1.03 9.79 -16.37
N VAL A 159 -0.04 9.52 -17.22
CA VAL A 159 -0.28 9.12 -18.62
C VAL A 159 0.13 7.66 -18.75
N LEU A 160 -0.86 6.81 -19.04
CA LEU A 160 -0.68 5.38 -19.31
C LEU A 160 -0.73 5.19 -20.81
N TRP A 161 0.44 5.16 -21.44
CA TRP A 161 0.55 5.05 -22.90
C TRP A 161 1.02 3.67 -23.31
N THR A 162 0.47 3.12 -24.39
CA THR A 162 0.89 1.82 -24.94
C THR A 162 0.65 1.78 -26.45
N ASP A 163 1.49 1.02 -27.16
CA ASP A 163 1.32 0.69 -28.57
C ASP A 163 0.23 -0.39 -28.78
N ASP A 164 -0.18 -1.07 -27.71
CA ASP A 164 -1.20 -2.12 -27.72
C ASP A 164 -2.60 -1.58 -27.32
N ASP A 165 -3.59 -2.46 -27.35
CA ASP A 165 -4.87 -2.24 -26.66
C ASP A 165 -4.67 -2.16 -25.13
N LEU A 166 -5.47 -1.33 -24.45
CA LEU A 166 -5.54 -1.36 -22.99
C LEU A 166 -6.00 -2.73 -22.48
N PRO A 167 -5.48 -3.20 -21.33
CA PRO A 167 -5.79 -4.53 -20.81
C PRO A 167 -7.29 -4.71 -20.57
N SER A 168 -7.80 -5.88 -20.95
CA SER A 168 -9.22 -6.25 -20.88
C SER A 168 -9.54 -7.34 -19.85
N SER A 169 -8.52 -7.96 -19.24
CA SER A 169 -8.64 -8.91 -18.13
C SER A 169 -7.52 -8.70 -17.10
N ASP A 170 -7.51 -9.52 -16.05
CA ASP A 170 -6.51 -9.58 -14.98
C ASP A 170 -5.48 -10.72 -15.17
N ASP A 171 -5.55 -11.42 -16.31
CA ASP A 171 -4.73 -12.60 -16.63
C ASP A 171 -3.28 -12.25 -16.97
N SER A 172 -3.07 -11.19 -17.75
CA SER A 172 -1.77 -10.81 -18.27
C SER A 172 -1.56 -9.30 -18.21
N TYR A 173 -0.30 -8.90 -18.06
CA TYR A 173 0.09 -7.50 -18.18
C TYR A 173 0.17 -7.07 -19.65
N THR A 174 -0.36 -5.88 -19.93
CA THR A 174 -0.05 -5.08 -21.11
C THR A 174 1.16 -4.19 -20.81
N SER A 175 2.17 -4.18 -21.68
CA SER A 175 3.31 -3.27 -21.55
C SER A 175 2.86 -1.81 -21.74
N ILE A 176 3.25 -0.94 -20.81
CA ILE A 176 2.94 0.48 -20.86
C ILE A 176 4.18 1.34 -20.59
N ALA A 177 4.19 2.55 -21.16
CA ALA A 177 4.93 3.67 -20.63
C ALA A 177 4.09 4.34 -19.52
N PHE A 178 4.56 4.26 -18.28
CA PHE A 178 3.94 4.93 -17.13
C PHE A 178 4.64 6.25 -16.87
N THR A 179 3.97 7.36 -17.21
CA THR A 179 4.50 8.71 -17.02
C THR A 179 3.80 9.41 -15.88
N VAL A 180 4.58 9.97 -14.95
CA VAL A 180 4.14 10.79 -13.83
C VAL A 180 4.56 12.22 -14.04
N LEU A 181 3.58 13.13 -14.03
CA LEU A 181 3.78 14.57 -14.01
C LEU A 181 3.31 15.08 -12.65
N GLU A 182 4.12 15.88 -11.98
CA GLU A 182 3.82 16.43 -10.65
C GLU A 182 3.58 17.95 -10.69
N PRO A 183 2.90 18.51 -9.68
CA PRO A 183 2.74 19.96 -9.59
C PRO A 183 4.07 20.69 -9.54
N GLY A 184 4.23 21.72 -10.39
CA GLY A 184 5.38 22.62 -10.32
C GLY A 184 5.35 23.51 -9.07
N GLU A 185 6.32 24.41 -8.95
CA GLU A 185 6.41 25.36 -7.82
C GLU A 185 5.17 26.27 -7.67
N ASP A 186 4.41 26.48 -8.75
CA ASP A 186 3.15 27.21 -8.77
C ASP A 186 1.94 26.38 -8.30
N GLY A 187 2.18 25.13 -7.89
CA GLY A 187 1.15 24.17 -7.49
C GLY A 187 0.32 23.65 -8.66
N ARG A 188 0.81 23.78 -9.91
CA ARG A 188 0.11 23.31 -11.11
C ARG A 188 0.91 22.23 -11.83
N THR A 189 0.26 21.11 -12.09
CA THR A 189 0.71 20.10 -13.04
C THR A 189 0.22 20.49 -14.43
N ARG A 190 1.09 20.33 -15.44
CA ARG A 190 0.77 20.59 -16.85
C ARG A 190 0.93 19.29 -17.61
N LEU A 191 0.02 18.99 -18.54
CA LEU A 191 0.07 17.74 -19.29
C LEU A 191 1.24 17.70 -20.29
N VAL A 192 1.80 18.85 -20.71
CA VAL A 192 2.99 18.93 -21.56
C VAL A 192 4.18 19.37 -20.69
N GLY A 193 5.22 18.55 -20.66
CA GLY A 193 6.47 18.86 -19.95
C GLY A 193 7.28 17.62 -19.59
N ASP A 194 8.39 17.87 -18.91
CA ASP A 194 9.28 16.82 -18.40
C ASP A 194 8.56 16.00 -17.32
N ALA A 195 8.71 14.68 -17.37
CA ALA A 195 8.19 13.77 -16.36
C ALA A 195 8.98 13.90 -15.06
N ALA A 196 8.26 13.87 -13.93
CA ALA A 196 8.88 13.65 -12.62
C ALA A 196 9.41 12.21 -12.53
N LEU A 197 8.69 11.27 -13.14
CA LEU A 197 9.08 9.87 -13.30
C LEU A 197 8.52 9.32 -14.61
N SER A 198 9.32 8.54 -15.33
CA SER A 198 8.85 7.74 -16.46
C SER A 198 9.49 6.37 -16.36
N VAL A 199 8.66 5.33 -16.26
CA VAL A 199 9.11 3.94 -16.19
C VAL A 199 8.31 3.09 -17.16
N ARG A 200 8.93 2.00 -17.63
CA ARG A 200 8.17 0.93 -18.27
C ARG A 200 7.43 0.16 -17.18
N GLY A 201 6.36 -0.51 -17.57
CA GLY A 201 5.67 -1.38 -16.64
C GLY A 201 4.55 -2.19 -17.26
N GLY A 202 4.02 -3.11 -16.47
CA GLY A 202 2.86 -3.91 -16.79
C GLY A 202 1.59 -3.30 -16.22
N LEU A 203 0.53 -3.24 -17.02
CA LEU A 203 -0.81 -2.86 -16.57
C LEU A 203 -1.78 -4.02 -16.79
N LYS A 204 -2.61 -4.34 -15.78
CA LYS A 204 -3.71 -5.28 -15.93
C LYS A 204 -4.95 -4.83 -15.17
N ILE A 205 -6.13 -5.30 -15.56
CA ILE A 205 -7.35 -5.02 -14.80
C ILE A 205 -7.21 -5.65 -13.41
N ARG A 206 -7.86 -5.05 -12.41
CA ARG A 206 -8.02 -5.68 -11.10
C ARG A 206 -9.42 -5.49 -10.52
N GLY A 207 -9.68 -6.30 -9.50
CA GLY A 207 -10.88 -6.25 -8.67
C GLY A 207 -11.92 -7.27 -9.13
N SER A 208 -12.56 -7.94 -8.18
CA SER A 208 -13.48 -9.05 -8.48
C SER A 208 -14.80 -8.55 -9.06
N SER A 209 -15.58 -7.77 -8.31
CA SER A 209 -16.88 -7.26 -8.77
C SER A 209 -16.79 -5.98 -9.61
N SER A 210 -15.65 -5.29 -9.58
CA SER A 210 -15.43 -4.01 -10.26
C SER A 210 -14.72 -4.14 -11.60
N SER A 211 -14.19 -5.31 -11.97
CA SER A 211 -13.46 -5.53 -13.23
C SER A 211 -14.29 -5.18 -14.46
N GLY A 212 -15.61 -5.39 -14.39
CA GLY A 212 -16.56 -5.05 -15.46
C GLY A 212 -17.02 -3.59 -15.49
N TYR A 213 -16.51 -2.71 -14.62
CA TYR A 213 -16.91 -1.31 -14.63
C TYR A 213 -16.30 -0.56 -15.83
N PRO A 214 -17.03 0.43 -16.39
CA PRO A 214 -16.55 1.18 -17.54
C PRO A 214 -15.31 2.02 -17.19
N LYS A 215 -15.23 2.48 -15.94
CA LYS A 215 -14.01 3.04 -15.36
C LYS A 215 -13.24 1.92 -14.64
N ARG A 216 -12.21 1.41 -15.30
CA ARG A 216 -11.44 0.25 -14.83
C ARG A 216 -10.45 0.65 -13.74
N SER A 217 -10.31 -0.21 -12.74
CA SER A 217 -9.16 -0.16 -11.81
C SER A 217 -8.05 -1.04 -12.34
N TYR A 218 -6.80 -0.65 -12.09
CA TYR A 218 -5.63 -1.38 -12.59
C TYR A 218 -4.69 -1.81 -11.46
N ALA A 219 -4.05 -2.95 -11.65
CA ALA A 219 -2.77 -3.26 -11.03
C ALA A 219 -1.66 -2.80 -11.99
N PHE A 220 -0.65 -2.12 -11.44
CA PHE A 220 0.49 -1.61 -12.16
C PHE A 220 1.77 -2.21 -11.56
N GLU A 221 2.67 -2.68 -12.41
CA GLU A 221 3.98 -3.22 -12.04
C GLU A 221 5.05 -2.41 -12.76
N SER A 222 5.96 -1.76 -12.04
CA SER A 222 7.09 -1.06 -12.69
C SER A 222 8.20 -2.04 -13.04
N TRP A 223 8.79 -1.84 -14.22
CA TRP A 223 9.74 -2.76 -14.82
C TRP A 223 11.12 -2.13 -15.05
N GLY A 224 12.15 -2.98 -15.01
CA GLY A 224 13.53 -2.67 -15.33
C GLY A 224 13.71 -2.28 -16.80
N VAL A 225 14.85 -1.66 -17.10
CA VAL A 225 15.14 -1.14 -18.45
C VAL A 225 15.69 -2.20 -19.41
N ASP A 226 16.12 -3.35 -18.92
CA ASP A 226 16.72 -4.45 -19.67
C ASP A 226 15.73 -5.62 -19.89
N GLN A 227 15.31 -6.31 -18.83
CA GLN A 227 14.60 -7.60 -18.99
C GLN A 227 13.13 -7.56 -18.56
N ASP A 228 12.57 -6.36 -18.41
CA ASP A 228 11.20 -6.14 -17.93
C ASP A 228 10.90 -6.88 -16.61
N ASP A 229 11.92 -7.02 -15.76
CA ASP A 229 11.83 -7.54 -14.40
C ASP A 229 11.34 -6.47 -13.43
N ASP A 230 10.85 -6.86 -12.25
CA ASP A 230 10.38 -5.93 -11.23
C ASP A 230 11.42 -4.86 -10.88
N ALA A 231 11.06 -3.60 -11.06
CA ALA A 231 11.85 -2.46 -10.62
C ALA A 231 11.18 -1.78 -9.43
N ASP A 232 11.82 -1.85 -8.27
CA ASP A 232 11.41 -1.07 -7.10
C ASP A 232 11.76 0.41 -7.34
N VAL A 233 10.72 1.24 -7.50
CA VAL A 233 10.89 2.69 -7.72
C VAL A 233 10.01 3.49 -6.75
N PRO A 234 10.47 4.66 -6.26
CA PRO A 234 9.62 5.53 -5.46
C PRO A 234 8.66 6.30 -6.38
N ILE A 235 7.36 6.26 -6.10
CA ILE A 235 6.33 6.93 -6.90
C ILE A 235 5.51 7.89 -6.02
N LEU A 236 5.40 9.16 -6.43
CA LEU A 236 4.60 10.20 -5.77
C LEU A 236 4.92 10.37 -4.26
N GLY A 237 6.20 10.23 -3.91
CA GLY A 237 6.72 10.34 -2.55
C GLY A 237 6.39 9.15 -1.63
N MET A 238 5.97 8.02 -2.18
CA MET A 238 5.82 6.76 -1.43
C MET A 238 7.12 5.93 -1.48
N PRO A 239 7.37 5.07 -0.48
CA PRO A 239 8.54 4.18 -0.48
C PRO A 239 8.63 3.31 -1.72
N GLU A 240 9.85 2.89 -2.05
CA GLU A 240 10.12 2.13 -3.26
C GLU A 240 9.27 0.85 -3.36
N GLY A 241 8.79 0.58 -4.55
CA GLY A 241 8.14 -0.69 -4.85
C GLY A 241 7.88 -0.91 -6.34
N SER A 242 7.72 -2.17 -6.72
CA SER A 242 7.32 -2.57 -8.07
C SER A 242 5.81 -2.64 -8.24
N ASP A 243 5.06 -3.13 -7.25
CA ASP A 243 3.60 -3.29 -7.34
C ASP A 243 2.80 -2.10 -6.81
N TRP A 244 1.90 -1.60 -7.64
CA TRP A 244 1.02 -0.49 -7.33
C TRP A 244 -0.41 -0.76 -7.77
N VAL A 245 -1.30 0.05 -7.23
CA VAL A 245 -2.72 -0.02 -7.50
C VAL A 245 -3.23 1.34 -7.96
N LEU A 246 -3.90 1.33 -9.10
CA LEU A 246 -4.65 2.48 -9.60
C LEU A 246 -6.14 2.20 -9.37
N TYR A 247 -6.66 2.63 -8.22
CA TYR A 247 -8.07 2.46 -7.86
C TYR A 247 -8.95 3.52 -8.52
N ALA A 248 -10.06 3.08 -9.11
CA ALA A 248 -11.01 3.93 -9.78
C ALA A 248 -12.31 4.06 -8.98
N PRO A 249 -12.49 5.11 -8.16
CA PRO A 249 -13.79 5.38 -7.54
C PRO A 249 -14.85 5.62 -8.64
N LEU A 250 -16.00 4.96 -8.50
CA LEU A 250 -17.10 5.03 -9.47
C LEU A 250 -18.48 4.85 -8.80
N ASN A 251 -19.00 3.62 -8.80
CA ASN A 251 -20.39 3.34 -8.48
C ASN A 251 -20.72 3.57 -7.00
N PHE A 252 -19.88 3.02 -6.11
CA PHE A 252 -20.07 3.11 -4.66
C PHE A 252 -19.51 4.41 -4.08
N ASP A 253 -18.24 4.69 -4.35
CA ASP A 253 -17.56 5.85 -3.80
C ASP A 253 -17.66 7.09 -4.68
N ARG A 254 -18.80 7.78 -4.59
CA ARG A 254 -19.02 9.09 -5.24
C ARG A 254 -18.38 10.26 -4.50
N ALA A 255 -17.81 10.04 -3.31
CA ALA A 255 -16.96 11.05 -2.65
C ALA A 255 -15.48 10.93 -3.08
N LEU A 256 -15.14 9.91 -3.88
CA LEU A 256 -13.81 9.65 -4.44
C LEU A 256 -12.69 9.39 -3.42
N MET A 257 -13.00 9.34 -2.11
CA MET A 257 -12.00 9.43 -1.03
C MET A 257 -12.15 8.40 0.09
N ARG A 258 -13.15 7.49 0.07
CA ARG A 258 -13.45 6.61 1.21
C ARG A 258 -12.32 5.66 1.57
N ASN A 259 -11.69 5.03 0.57
CA ASN A 259 -10.50 4.20 0.78
C ASN A 259 -9.35 5.03 1.37
N ALA A 260 -9.03 6.17 0.75
CA ALA A 260 -7.97 7.07 1.20
C ALA A 260 -8.20 7.57 2.63
N LEU A 261 -9.46 7.87 2.99
CA LEU A 261 -9.84 8.29 4.33
C LEU A 261 -9.51 7.22 5.36
N VAL A 262 -10.01 5.99 5.18
CA VAL A 262 -9.81 4.93 6.17
C VAL A 262 -8.36 4.45 6.23
N TYR A 263 -7.64 4.42 5.10
CA TYR A 263 -6.21 4.12 5.11
C TYR A 263 -5.41 5.20 5.84
N GLY A 264 -5.78 6.48 5.66
CA GLY A 264 -5.23 7.58 6.44
C GLY A 264 -5.46 7.41 7.94
N LEU A 265 -6.70 7.08 8.35
CA LEU A 265 -7.04 6.87 9.76
C LEU A 265 -6.29 5.66 10.36
N SER A 266 -6.13 4.57 9.61
CA SER A 266 -5.34 3.41 10.04
C SER A 266 -3.89 3.82 10.33
N ASN A 267 -3.28 4.58 9.43
CA ASN A 267 -1.92 5.06 9.62
C ASN A 267 -1.81 6.00 10.84
N ASP A 268 -2.80 6.86 11.08
CA ASP A 268 -2.83 7.75 12.25
C ASP A 268 -2.96 6.99 13.58
N VAL A 269 -3.59 5.80 13.60
CA VAL A 269 -3.61 4.94 14.80
C VAL A 269 -2.35 4.08 14.97
N GLY A 270 -1.39 4.21 14.05
CA GLY A 270 -0.11 3.48 14.08
C GLY A 270 -0.15 2.11 13.41
N ARG A 271 -1.16 1.83 12.59
CA ARG A 271 -1.29 0.57 11.83
C ARG A 271 -1.11 0.85 10.35
N TYR A 272 -0.08 0.25 9.73
CA TYR A 272 0.14 0.40 8.30
C TYR A 272 -1.14 0.06 7.52
N ALA A 273 -1.53 1.00 6.67
CA ALA A 273 -2.44 0.78 5.55
C ALA A 273 -1.83 1.47 4.32
N PRO A 274 -2.16 1.00 3.10
CA PRO A 274 -1.60 1.53 1.87
C PRO A 274 -1.66 3.05 1.82
N ARG A 275 -0.51 3.69 1.60
CA ARG A 275 -0.46 5.13 1.33
C ARG A 275 -1.14 5.41 0.01
N THR A 276 -1.74 6.60 -0.08
CA THR A 276 -2.54 6.99 -1.24
C THR A 276 -2.18 8.39 -1.75
N ARG A 277 -2.41 8.61 -3.04
CA ARG A 277 -2.38 9.90 -3.72
C ARG A 277 -3.57 10.03 -4.65
N PHE A 278 -4.24 11.18 -4.67
CA PHE A 278 -5.22 11.47 -5.70
C PHE A 278 -4.49 11.91 -6.96
N VAL A 279 -4.93 11.39 -8.10
CA VAL A 279 -4.32 11.68 -9.41
C VAL A 279 -5.40 11.82 -10.47
N GLU A 280 -5.12 12.54 -11.54
CA GLU A 280 -5.92 12.50 -12.77
C GLU A 280 -5.19 11.67 -13.83
N VAL A 281 -5.93 10.85 -14.57
CA VAL A 281 -5.35 9.83 -15.44
C VAL A 281 -5.79 10.01 -16.89
N PHE A 282 -4.84 9.82 -17.80
CA PHE A 282 -5.04 9.62 -19.24
C PHE A 282 -4.64 8.19 -19.60
N THR A 283 -5.49 7.49 -20.34
CA THR A 283 -5.20 6.12 -20.84
C THR A 283 -5.21 6.13 -22.36
N VAL A 284 -4.08 5.79 -22.97
CA VAL A 284 -3.81 6.09 -24.38
C VAL A 284 -3.33 4.80 -25.07
N PRO A 285 -4.24 4.04 -25.70
CA PRO A 285 -3.90 2.83 -26.44
C PRO A 285 -3.35 3.12 -27.84
N ASP A 286 -3.02 2.05 -28.56
CA ASP A 286 -2.82 2.04 -30.02
C ASP A 286 -1.71 2.97 -30.55
N GLY A 287 -0.78 3.36 -29.67
CA GLY A 287 0.31 4.28 -29.99
C GLY A 287 -0.14 5.72 -30.23
N ASP A 288 -1.39 6.05 -29.93
CA ASP A 288 -1.99 7.33 -30.25
C ASP A 288 -1.36 8.49 -29.44
N PRO A 289 -1.45 9.75 -29.94
CA PRO A 289 -1.14 10.92 -29.14
C PRO A 289 -2.23 11.16 -28.09
N VAL A 290 -1.85 11.73 -26.93
CA VAL A 290 -2.77 12.08 -25.86
C VAL A 290 -3.75 13.18 -26.32
N GLY A 291 -5.03 12.83 -26.38
CA GLY A 291 -6.16 13.73 -26.58
C GLY A 291 -7.02 13.88 -25.33
N MET A 292 -8.04 14.75 -25.40
CA MET A 292 -8.98 14.92 -24.29
C MET A 292 -9.93 13.74 -24.13
N ASP A 293 -10.11 12.91 -25.16
CA ASP A 293 -10.95 11.72 -25.09
C ASP A 293 -10.31 10.58 -24.26
N ASP A 294 -8.99 10.65 -24.06
CA ASP A 294 -8.19 9.72 -23.24
C ASP A 294 -8.25 10.04 -21.74
N TYR A 295 -8.78 11.21 -21.36
CA TYR A 295 -8.97 11.57 -19.96
C TYR A 295 -10.02 10.66 -19.31
N VAL A 296 -9.62 9.93 -18.27
CA VAL A 296 -10.47 8.97 -17.55
C VAL A 296 -10.80 9.37 -16.11
N GLY A 297 -10.49 10.61 -15.71
CA GLY A 297 -10.93 11.18 -14.44
C GLY A 297 -9.99 10.94 -13.27
N VAL A 298 -10.55 11.06 -12.06
CA VAL A 298 -9.81 10.95 -10.79
C VAL A 298 -9.60 9.49 -10.42
N TYR A 299 -8.38 9.15 -10.03
CA TYR A 299 -8.03 7.87 -9.44
C TYR A 299 -7.36 8.07 -8.08
N VAL A 300 -7.34 7.00 -7.29
CA VAL A 300 -6.49 6.91 -6.10
C VAL A 300 -5.34 5.96 -6.45
N PHE A 301 -4.15 6.52 -6.61
CA PHE A 301 -2.92 5.75 -6.74
C PHE A 301 -2.46 5.32 -5.35
N MET A 302 -2.19 4.04 -5.15
CA MET A 302 -1.90 3.48 -3.83
C MET A 302 -0.95 2.29 -3.89
N GLU A 303 -0.30 2.03 -2.76
CA GLU A 303 0.55 0.84 -2.58
C GLU A 303 -0.27 -0.45 -2.69
N ARG A 304 0.34 -1.52 -3.22
CA ARG A 304 -0.19 -2.87 -3.03
C ARG A 304 0.15 -3.35 -1.61
N ILE A 305 -0.76 -4.09 -0.97
CA ILE A 305 -0.45 -4.79 0.29
C ILE A 305 0.52 -5.92 -0.04
N ARG A 306 1.77 -5.77 0.42
CA ARG A 306 2.85 -6.74 0.25
C ARG A 306 3.90 -6.58 1.34
N ARG A 307 4.79 -7.57 1.43
CA ARG A 307 6.02 -7.49 2.24
C ARG A 307 6.89 -6.33 1.75
N GLY A 308 7.48 -5.58 2.68
CA GLY A 308 8.49 -4.57 2.35
C GLY A 308 8.69 -3.54 3.46
N ASP A 309 9.82 -2.85 3.39
CA ASP A 309 10.19 -1.80 4.34
C ASP A 309 9.17 -0.66 4.30
N GLY A 310 8.72 -0.22 5.48
CA GLY A 310 7.66 0.78 5.58
C GLY A 310 6.28 0.31 5.06
N ARG A 311 6.09 -0.99 4.84
CA ARG A 311 4.82 -1.67 4.52
C ARG A 311 4.53 -2.77 5.57
N ILE A 312 4.41 -4.03 5.15
CA ILE A 312 4.39 -5.19 6.05
C ILE A 312 5.83 -5.66 6.23
N GLU A 313 6.42 -5.34 7.38
CA GLU A 313 7.78 -5.73 7.74
C GLU A 313 7.76 -7.14 8.35
N ILE A 314 7.86 -8.14 7.48
CA ILE A 314 8.06 -9.55 7.84
C ILE A 314 9.28 -10.10 7.12
N GLU A 315 9.94 -11.09 7.73
CA GLU A 315 11.06 -11.78 7.09
C GLU A 315 10.58 -12.54 5.83
N ARG A 316 11.46 -12.64 4.83
CA ARG A 316 11.16 -13.43 3.63
C ARG A 316 11.18 -14.92 3.98
N LEU A 317 10.23 -15.66 3.42
CA LEU A 317 10.15 -17.11 3.49
C LEU A 317 10.46 -17.70 2.11
N ASP A 318 11.57 -18.42 1.99
CA ASP A 318 11.95 -19.08 0.75
C ASP A 318 11.34 -20.50 0.68
N PRO A 319 11.14 -21.09 -0.52
CA PRO A 319 10.56 -22.43 -0.64
C PRO A 319 11.37 -23.54 0.06
N GLU A 320 12.65 -23.31 0.33
CA GLU A 320 13.53 -24.25 1.03
C GLU A 320 13.45 -24.14 2.57
N ASP A 321 12.80 -23.10 3.09
CA ASP A 321 12.61 -22.88 4.53
C ASP A 321 11.47 -23.78 5.06
N LEU A 322 11.82 -25.03 5.37
CA LEU A 322 10.85 -26.08 5.71
C LEU A 322 10.87 -26.49 7.20
N GLU A 323 11.69 -25.84 8.02
CA GLU A 323 11.84 -26.16 9.45
C GLU A 323 11.96 -24.87 10.28
N PRO A 324 11.71 -24.92 11.61
CA PRO A 324 11.93 -23.77 12.48
C PRO A 324 13.43 -23.40 12.64
N PRO A 325 13.74 -22.11 12.87
CA PRO A 325 12.78 -21.01 13.03
C PRO A 325 12.20 -20.49 11.70
N GLU A 326 12.80 -20.81 10.55
CA GLU A 326 12.51 -20.14 9.29
C GLU A 326 11.04 -20.29 8.84
N ILE A 327 10.50 -21.51 8.91
CA ILE A 327 9.11 -21.83 8.55
C ILE A 327 8.08 -21.08 9.40
N THR A 328 8.48 -20.45 10.51
CA THR A 328 7.51 -19.91 11.47
C THR A 328 6.89 -18.57 11.06
N GLY A 329 7.30 -17.97 9.94
CA GLY A 329 6.82 -16.68 9.49
C GLY A 329 7.19 -16.34 8.06
N GLY A 330 6.88 -15.11 7.66
CA GLY A 330 6.95 -14.67 6.26
C GLY A 330 5.64 -14.90 5.50
N TYR A 331 4.54 -15.08 6.23
CA TYR A 331 3.21 -15.30 5.67
C TYR A 331 2.40 -14.02 5.61
N ILE A 332 1.76 -13.77 4.48
CA ILE A 332 0.62 -12.86 4.32
C ILE A 332 -0.51 -13.70 3.75
N PHE A 333 -1.68 -13.59 4.36
CA PHE A 333 -2.87 -14.30 3.93
C PHE A 333 -4.09 -13.41 4.16
N LYS A 334 -5.20 -13.74 3.53
CA LYS A 334 -6.43 -12.95 3.65
C LYS A 334 -7.65 -13.85 3.71
N ARG A 335 -8.73 -13.34 4.29
CA ARG A 335 -10.07 -13.91 4.12
C ARG A 335 -10.76 -13.16 3.01
N ASP A 336 -10.91 -13.81 1.87
CA ASP A 336 -11.44 -13.22 0.65
C ASP A 336 -11.93 -14.31 -0.32
N ARG A 337 -12.49 -13.90 -1.46
CA ARG A 337 -12.74 -14.80 -2.59
C ARG A 337 -11.40 -15.26 -3.18
N THR A 338 -11.35 -16.51 -3.61
CA THR A 338 -10.24 -17.03 -4.42
C THR A 338 -10.26 -16.38 -5.81
N GLY A 339 -9.08 -16.13 -6.36
CA GLY A 339 -8.91 -15.76 -7.76
C GLY A 339 -9.02 -16.97 -8.69
N ASP A 340 -8.83 -16.72 -9.98
CA ASP A 340 -8.81 -17.77 -10.99
C ASP A 340 -7.59 -18.70 -10.77
N GLY A 341 -7.85 -20.00 -10.70
CA GLY A 341 -6.82 -21.02 -10.44
C GLY A 341 -6.48 -21.23 -8.95
N GLU A 342 -6.91 -20.34 -8.05
CA GLU A 342 -6.72 -20.48 -6.60
C GLU A 342 -7.81 -21.36 -5.99
N SER A 343 -7.42 -22.26 -5.08
CA SER A 343 -8.34 -23.05 -4.26
C SER A 343 -8.49 -22.50 -2.85
N GLY A 344 -7.54 -21.66 -2.40
CA GLY A 344 -7.43 -21.20 -1.03
C GLY A 344 -7.21 -22.36 -0.04
N PHE A 345 -7.47 -22.10 1.23
CA PHE A 345 -7.37 -23.09 2.29
C PHE A 345 -8.37 -22.84 3.42
N THR A 346 -8.59 -23.85 4.24
CA THR A 346 -9.46 -23.78 5.43
C THR A 346 -8.62 -24.05 6.67
N ALA A 347 -8.62 -23.10 7.60
CA ALA A 347 -8.01 -23.21 8.91
C ALA A 347 -8.76 -22.32 9.90
N GLY A 348 -8.56 -22.58 11.20
CA GLY A 348 -9.09 -21.82 12.32
C GLY A 348 -10.58 -22.02 12.56
N THR A 349 -11.12 -23.20 12.22
CA THR A 349 -12.56 -23.50 12.40
C THR A 349 -12.88 -24.04 13.79
N ALA A 350 -11.88 -24.55 14.51
CA ALA A 350 -12.01 -25.18 15.83
C ALA A 350 -13.17 -26.18 15.92
N GLY A 351 -13.17 -27.19 15.04
CA GLY A 351 -14.22 -28.20 14.99
C GLY A 351 -15.60 -27.66 14.60
N GLY A 352 -15.67 -26.48 13.98
CA GLY A 352 -16.90 -25.82 13.57
C GLY A 352 -17.42 -24.78 14.58
N ALA A 353 -16.68 -24.47 15.65
CA ALA A 353 -16.99 -23.36 16.55
C ALA A 353 -17.00 -22.03 15.80
N PHE A 354 -16.11 -21.85 14.82
CA PHE A 354 -16.08 -20.69 13.94
C PHE A 354 -16.47 -21.07 12.52
N THR A 355 -17.42 -20.33 11.97
CA THR A 355 -17.88 -20.50 10.59
C THR A 355 -17.59 -19.26 9.77
N PHE A 356 -17.17 -19.48 8.53
CA PHE A 356 -16.78 -18.41 7.63
C PHE A 356 -17.47 -18.62 6.29
N GLN A 357 -17.92 -17.51 5.69
CA GLN A 357 -18.52 -17.56 4.36
C GLN A 357 -17.48 -17.83 3.27
N GLN A 358 -16.24 -17.39 3.50
CA GLN A 358 -15.13 -17.46 2.56
C GLN A 358 -13.95 -18.14 3.22
N GLY A 359 -13.18 -18.87 2.42
CA GLY A 359 -11.93 -19.49 2.85
C GLY A 359 -10.83 -18.45 3.09
N LEU A 360 -9.66 -18.95 3.46
CA LEU A 360 -8.43 -18.16 3.46
C LEU A 360 -7.75 -18.29 2.10
N VAL A 361 -7.03 -17.24 1.72
CA VAL A 361 -6.29 -17.15 0.47
C VAL A 361 -4.85 -16.76 0.79
N TYR A 362 -3.90 -17.45 0.17
CA TYR A 362 -2.48 -17.14 0.26
C TYR A 362 -2.18 -15.84 -0.48
N VAL A 363 -1.44 -14.92 0.14
CA VAL A 363 -0.96 -13.69 -0.52
C VAL A 363 0.55 -13.77 -0.70
N THR A 364 1.27 -14.21 0.33
CA THR A 364 2.70 -14.50 0.28
C THR A 364 3.03 -15.61 1.27
N PRO A 365 3.73 -16.68 0.86
CA PRO A 365 3.97 -17.09 -0.54
C PRO A 365 2.66 -17.26 -1.32
N ARG A 366 2.68 -17.25 -2.66
CA ARG A 366 1.47 -17.52 -3.47
C ARG A 366 1.07 -18.98 -3.38
N GLU A 367 -0.19 -19.31 -3.66
CA GLU A 367 -0.71 -20.68 -3.55
C GLU A 367 0.05 -21.69 -4.44
N GLU A 368 0.48 -21.25 -5.62
CA GLU A 368 1.27 -22.06 -6.56
C GLU A 368 2.74 -22.22 -6.16
N GLU A 369 3.23 -21.36 -5.27
CA GLU A 369 4.63 -21.29 -4.82
C GLU A 369 4.84 -21.96 -3.46
N ILE A 370 3.79 -22.04 -2.63
CA ILE A 370 3.90 -22.50 -1.25
C ILE A 370 4.13 -24.03 -1.17
N PRO A 371 5.25 -24.50 -0.60
CA PRO A 371 5.46 -25.91 -0.32
C PRO A 371 4.46 -26.45 0.71
N ARG A 372 4.15 -27.73 0.60
CA ARG A 372 3.21 -28.42 1.51
C ARG A 372 3.52 -28.19 2.99
N ALA A 373 4.78 -28.28 3.41
CA ALA A 373 5.13 -28.12 4.82
C ALA A 373 4.83 -26.70 5.34
N GLN A 374 5.05 -25.67 4.51
CA GLN A 374 4.74 -24.27 4.86
C GLN A 374 3.22 -24.06 4.95
N ALA A 375 2.45 -24.66 4.03
CA ALA A 375 0.99 -24.61 4.06
C ALA A 375 0.40 -25.32 5.29
N GLU A 376 0.95 -26.49 5.65
CA GLU A 376 0.60 -27.23 6.86
C GLU A 376 0.95 -26.41 8.11
N TYR A 377 2.15 -25.82 8.18
CA TYR A 377 2.55 -24.97 9.31
C TYR A 377 1.59 -23.78 9.51
N LEU A 378 1.28 -23.04 8.45
CA LEU A 378 0.38 -21.89 8.57
C LEU A 378 -1.02 -22.33 9.02
N SER A 379 -1.52 -23.44 8.48
CA SER A 379 -2.82 -23.98 8.87
C SER A 379 -2.84 -24.38 10.35
N ASP A 380 -1.82 -25.12 10.80
CA ASP A 380 -1.67 -25.56 12.19
C ASP A 380 -1.54 -24.37 13.16
N ALA A 381 -0.82 -23.31 12.78
CA ALA A 381 -0.71 -22.10 13.60
C ALA A 381 -2.06 -21.38 13.77
N ILE A 382 -2.87 -21.31 12.70
CA ILE A 382 -4.20 -20.71 12.74
C ILE A 382 -5.19 -21.61 13.51
N ASP A 383 -5.08 -22.93 13.35
CA ASP A 383 -5.87 -23.90 14.10
C ASP A 383 -5.55 -23.86 15.60
N ALA A 384 -4.27 -23.78 15.99
CA ALA A 384 -3.88 -23.65 17.40
C ALA A 384 -4.47 -22.38 18.06
N PHE A 385 -4.47 -21.25 17.34
CA PHE A 385 -5.15 -20.03 17.78
C PHE A 385 -6.65 -20.26 17.97
N ALA A 386 -7.33 -20.82 16.97
CA ALA A 386 -8.77 -21.01 17.03
C ALA A 386 -9.19 -22.04 18.09
N ASP A 387 -8.43 -23.12 18.25
CA ASP A 387 -8.67 -24.15 19.26
C ASP A 387 -8.48 -23.58 20.67
N ALA A 388 -7.47 -22.71 20.88
CA ALA A 388 -7.33 -21.97 22.12
C ALA A 388 -8.52 -21.04 22.36
N LEU A 389 -8.93 -20.28 21.33
CA LEU A 389 -10.02 -19.32 21.44
C LEU A 389 -11.36 -19.99 21.77
N ALA A 390 -11.64 -21.15 21.17
CA ALA A 390 -12.88 -21.89 21.35
C ALA A 390 -12.96 -22.69 22.67
N ALA A 391 -11.85 -22.85 23.39
CA ALA A 391 -11.83 -23.55 24.67
C ALA A 391 -12.53 -22.72 25.78
N GLU A 392 -13.15 -23.40 26.75
CA GLU A 392 -13.91 -22.75 27.85
C GLU A 392 -13.07 -21.79 28.69
N ASP A 393 -11.77 -22.07 28.86
CA ASP A 393 -10.81 -21.23 29.57
C ASP A 393 -9.88 -20.45 28.62
N HIS A 394 -10.22 -20.42 27.33
CA HIS A 394 -9.50 -19.71 26.29
C HIS A 394 -8.03 -20.19 26.10
N ARG A 395 -7.76 -21.44 26.49
CA ARG A 395 -6.43 -22.06 26.41
C ARG A 395 -6.44 -23.29 25.52
N HIS A 396 -5.40 -23.43 24.70
CA HIS A 396 -5.23 -24.55 23.80
C HIS A 396 -5.22 -25.88 24.59
N PRO A 397 -6.03 -26.88 24.20
CA PRO A 397 -6.24 -28.08 25.01
C PRO A 397 -5.01 -28.98 25.16
N LEU A 398 -3.99 -28.83 24.30
CA LEU A 398 -2.80 -29.68 24.30
C LEU A 398 -1.61 -29.06 25.05
N ASP A 399 -1.34 -27.77 24.86
CA ASP A 399 -0.18 -27.09 25.43
C ASP A 399 -0.51 -26.02 26.49
N GLY A 400 -1.80 -25.66 26.63
CA GLY A 400 -2.27 -24.71 27.63
C GLY A 400 -2.00 -23.23 27.33
N SER A 401 -1.47 -22.91 26.15
CA SER A 401 -1.27 -21.53 25.70
C SER A 401 -2.61 -20.80 25.55
N HIS A 402 -2.69 -19.56 26.02
CA HIS A 402 -3.88 -18.72 25.84
C HIS A 402 -3.95 -18.19 24.40
N TYR A 403 -5.15 -17.94 23.84
CA TYR A 403 -5.24 -17.43 22.45
C TYR A 403 -4.41 -16.15 22.22
N SER A 404 -4.29 -15.30 23.25
CA SER A 404 -3.52 -14.05 23.19
C SER A 404 -2.01 -14.26 23.01
N GLU A 405 -1.50 -15.48 23.18
CA GLU A 405 -0.11 -15.83 22.88
C GLU A 405 0.10 -16.10 21.38
N HIS A 406 -1.00 -16.31 20.63
CA HIS A 406 -0.97 -16.61 19.19
C HIS A 406 -1.27 -15.39 18.31
N ILE A 407 -1.84 -14.32 18.86
CA ILE A 407 -2.25 -13.11 18.12
C ILE A 407 -1.69 -11.82 18.73
N ASP A 408 -1.49 -10.80 17.89
CA ASP A 408 -1.28 -9.43 18.37
C ASP A 408 -2.65 -8.83 18.75
N VAL A 409 -3.04 -8.98 20.02
CA VAL A 409 -4.36 -8.55 20.51
C VAL A 409 -4.67 -7.10 20.17
N ASP A 410 -3.69 -6.20 20.28
CA ASP A 410 -3.89 -4.78 19.99
C ASP A 410 -4.16 -4.54 18.51
N ALA A 411 -3.50 -5.29 17.61
CA ALA A 411 -3.74 -5.18 16.17
C ALA A 411 -5.13 -5.67 15.79
N TRP A 412 -5.61 -6.74 16.43
CA TRP A 412 -6.96 -7.26 16.21
C TRP A 412 -8.04 -6.32 16.73
N ILE A 413 -7.80 -5.65 17.88
CA ILE A 413 -8.66 -4.58 18.37
C ILE A 413 -8.70 -3.43 17.36
N ASP A 414 -7.56 -2.89 16.95
CA ASP A 414 -7.49 -1.77 16.00
C ASP A 414 -8.14 -2.14 14.66
N HIS A 415 -7.86 -3.32 14.12
CA HIS A 415 -8.45 -3.82 12.87
C HIS A 415 -9.98 -3.89 12.95
N HIS A 416 -10.53 -4.36 14.07
CA HIS A 416 -11.98 -4.40 14.25
C HIS A 416 -12.57 -2.98 14.38
N ILE A 417 -11.95 -2.09 15.16
CA ILE A 417 -12.41 -0.70 15.31
C ILE A 417 -12.41 0.01 13.94
N LEU A 418 -11.33 -0.10 13.17
CA LEU A 418 -11.18 0.54 11.87
C LEU A 418 -12.15 0.00 10.80
N ASN A 419 -12.66 -1.22 10.94
CA ASN A 419 -13.75 -1.74 10.12
C ASN A 419 -15.14 -1.32 10.61
N THR A 420 -15.29 -1.21 11.93
CA THR A 420 -16.58 -0.93 12.59
C THR A 420 -16.95 0.56 12.55
N PHE A 421 -15.97 1.45 12.72
CA PHE A 421 -16.17 2.89 12.64
C PHE A 421 -16.80 3.34 11.31
N PRO A 422 -16.24 3.01 10.14
CA PRO A 422 -16.85 3.35 8.85
C PRO A 422 -18.05 2.46 8.48
N LYS A 423 -18.38 1.46 9.33
CA LYS A 423 -19.43 0.46 9.08
C LYS A 423 -19.18 -0.26 7.74
N ASN A 424 -18.00 -0.90 7.62
CA ASN A 424 -17.65 -1.67 6.42
C ASN A 424 -18.57 -2.92 6.31
N PRO A 425 -19.43 -3.00 5.28
CA PRO A 425 -20.38 -4.12 5.17
C PRO A 425 -19.73 -5.47 4.88
N ASP A 426 -18.48 -5.47 4.43
CA ASP A 426 -17.72 -6.65 4.03
C ASP A 426 -16.71 -7.08 5.12
N ALA A 427 -16.60 -6.32 6.21
CA ALA A 427 -15.71 -6.60 7.33
C ALA A 427 -15.82 -8.05 7.83
N PHE A 428 -14.67 -8.63 8.15
CA PHE A 428 -14.50 -9.95 8.79
C PHE A 428 -14.89 -11.17 7.93
N ARG A 429 -15.68 -10.98 6.86
CA ARG A 429 -16.04 -12.04 5.91
C ARG A 429 -15.26 -11.98 4.59
N LEU A 430 -14.77 -10.80 4.22
CA LEU A 430 -14.04 -10.49 2.99
C LEU A 430 -13.03 -9.37 3.26
N SER A 431 -12.08 -9.19 2.33
CA SER A 431 -11.13 -8.07 2.33
C SER A 431 -10.32 -7.92 3.64
N GLY A 432 -10.19 -9.00 4.41
CA GLY A 432 -9.48 -9.00 5.69
C GLY A 432 -8.09 -9.63 5.55
N TYR A 433 -7.04 -8.83 5.66
CA TYR A 433 -5.66 -9.31 5.61
C TYR A 433 -5.14 -9.68 7.00
N PHE A 434 -4.20 -10.61 7.00
CA PHE A 434 -3.45 -11.05 8.16
C PHE A 434 -2.00 -11.32 7.73
N TYR A 435 -1.08 -11.21 8.68
CA TYR A 435 0.29 -11.63 8.46
C TYR A 435 0.88 -12.27 9.70
N LYS A 436 1.94 -13.06 9.50
CA LYS A 436 2.69 -13.70 10.59
C LYS A 436 4.18 -13.58 10.31
N ASP A 437 4.88 -12.91 11.21
CA ASP A 437 6.34 -12.86 11.20
C ASP A 437 6.97 -14.05 11.92
N ARG A 438 8.26 -14.27 11.68
CA ARG A 438 9.03 -15.38 12.23
C ARG A 438 8.99 -15.35 13.76
N GLU A 439 8.57 -16.46 14.37
CA GLU A 439 8.34 -16.60 15.81
C GLU A 439 7.36 -15.58 16.42
N GLY A 440 6.70 -14.77 15.60
CA GLY A 440 5.76 -13.72 16.00
C GLY A 440 4.30 -14.19 15.99
N PRO A 441 3.40 -13.40 16.57
CA PRO A 441 1.97 -13.70 16.56
C PRO A 441 1.35 -13.47 15.16
N ILE A 442 0.12 -13.93 14.97
CA ILE A 442 -0.72 -13.55 13.84
C ILE A 442 -1.26 -12.14 14.08
N VAL A 443 -1.00 -11.25 13.13
CA VAL A 443 -1.41 -9.85 13.17
C VAL A 443 -2.56 -9.63 12.19
N ALA A 444 -3.65 -8.99 12.64
CA ALA A 444 -4.75 -8.59 11.77
C ALA A 444 -4.46 -7.24 11.09
N GLY A 445 -4.77 -7.17 9.81
CA GLY A 445 -4.47 -6.03 8.93
C GLY A 445 -3.35 -6.33 7.93
N PRO A 446 -3.00 -5.36 7.07
CA PRO A 446 -3.59 -4.03 6.91
C PRO A 446 -5.09 -4.01 6.58
N VAL A 447 -5.79 -2.94 6.95
CA VAL A 447 -7.20 -2.77 6.54
C VAL A 447 -7.32 -2.51 5.04
N TRP A 448 -8.40 -2.97 4.42
CA TRP A 448 -8.61 -2.88 2.97
C TRP A 448 -10.10 -2.75 2.60
N ASP A 449 -10.39 -2.07 1.47
CA ASP A 449 -11.68 -2.06 0.77
C ASP A 449 -12.87 -1.42 1.54
N PHE A 450 -12.94 -0.09 1.49
CA PHE A 450 -13.89 0.77 2.19
C PHE A 450 -14.77 1.61 1.26
N ASP A 451 -14.76 1.38 -0.04
CA ASP A 451 -15.59 2.13 -0.99
C ASP A 451 -17.10 1.95 -0.73
N ARG A 452 -17.48 0.79 -0.21
CA ARG A 452 -18.85 0.43 0.19
C ARG A 452 -19.20 0.84 1.63
N SER A 453 -18.47 1.74 2.24
CA SER A 453 -18.67 2.15 3.65
C SER A 453 -19.22 3.59 3.78
N MET A 454 -19.53 4.02 5.02
CA MET A 454 -19.90 5.41 5.34
C MET A 454 -21.04 5.97 4.47
N GLY A 455 -22.15 5.24 4.44
CA GLY A 455 -23.34 5.59 3.65
C GLY A 455 -23.01 5.85 2.18
N CYS A 456 -22.19 5.00 1.55
CA CYS A 456 -21.82 5.13 0.14
C CYS A 456 -23.04 5.14 -0.80
N ALA A 457 -22.80 5.42 -2.08
CA ALA A 457 -23.83 5.25 -3.08
C ALA A 457 -23.99 3.76 -3.44
N SER A 458 -25.13 3.39 -4.02
CA SER A 458 -25.37 2.06 -4.61
C SER A 458 -25.18 0.84 -3.68
N ASP A 459 -25.07 1.05 -2.36
CA ASP A 459 -25.15 0.01 -1.34
C ASP A 459 -25.92 0.55 -0.12
N SER A 460 -27.04 -0.07 0.22
CA SER A 460 -27.89 0.39 1.32
C SER A 460 -27.36 0.00 2.70
N ARG A 461 -26.47 -0.98 2.74
CA ARG A 461 -25.92 -1.61 3.94
C ARG A 461 -25.26 -0.64 4.95
N PRO A 462 -24.40 0.29 4.54
CA PRO A 462 -23.83 1.27 5.47
C PRO A 462 -24.72 2.51 5.64
N THR A 463 -25.98 2.54 5.17
CA THR A 463 -26.80 3.78 5.14
C THR A 463 -27.04 4.34 6.53
N ASP A 464 -27.45 3.48 7.47
CA ASP A 464 -27.73 3.89 8.84
C ASP A 464 -26.44 3.94 9.68
N PRO A 465 -26.01 5.12 10.15
CA PRO A 465 -24.82 5.26 10.99
C PRO A 465 -25.05 4.85 12.46
N THR A 466 -26.29 4.65 12.90
CA THR A 466 -26.66 4.55 14.33
C THR A 466 -26.89 3.13 14.81
N TRP A 467 -26.38 2.12 14.12
CA TRP A 467 -26.52 0.73 14.55
C TRP A 467 -25.14 0.05 14.67
N TRP A 468 -24.91 -0.60 15.81
CA TRP A 468 -24.07 -1.80 15.87
C TRP A 468 -24.92 -2.85 15.18
N ASP A 469 -24.38 -3.84 14.47
CA ASP A 469 -25.25 -4.86 13.85
C ASP A 469 -25.38 -6.18 14.66
N PRO A 470 -25.69 -6.19 15.99
CA PRO A 470 -25.80 -7.43 16.75
C PRO A 470 -27.22 -8.00 16.77
N SER A 471 -28.24 -7.28 16.28
CA SER A 471 -29.63 -7.71 16.47
C SER A 471 -30.31 -8.28 15.23
N ASN A 472 -29.63 -8.30 14.06
CA ASN A 472 -30.22 -8.69 12.78
C ASN A 472 -31.52 -7.93 12.42
N ILE A 473 -31.73 -6.73 12.97
CA ILE A 473 -32.91 -5.91 12.67
C ILE A 473 -32.74 -5.22 11.32
N THR A 474 -31.51 -4.78 11.07
CA THR A 474 -31.05 -4.16 9.84
C THR A 474 -30.29 -5.27 9.12
N GLN A 475 -30.71 -5.77 7.95
CA GLN A 475 -29.94 -6.75 7.14
C GLN A 475 -28.70 -6.08 6.50
N ASP A 476 -28.13 -5.14 7.24
CA ASP A 476 -27.47 -3.98 6.70
C ASP A 476 -25.96 -4.16 6.79
N THR A 477 -25.40 -5.03 7.62
CA THR A 477 -23.95 -5.30 7.59
C THR A 477 -23.61 -6.72 8.03
N THR A 478 -22.32 -7.04 8.12
CA THR A 478 -21.86 -8.24 8.81
C THR A 478 -22.05 -8.07 10.31
N TYR A 479 -22.48 -9.13 11.00
CA TYR A 479 -22.61 -9.17 12.46
C TYR A 479 -21.26 -8.89 13.13
N LEU A 480 -20.98 -7.62 13.43
CA LEU A 480 -19.64 -7.14 13.74
C LEU A 480 -19.01 -7.91 14.91
N PHE A 481 -19.80 -8.20 15.95
CA PHE A 481 -19.33 -8.84 17.18
C PHE A 481 -19.51 -10.37 17.21
N GLU A 482 -20.18 -10.94 16.22
CA GLU A 482 -20.58 -12.37 16.22
C GLU A 482 -20.05 -13.12 14.98
N HIS A 483 -19.21 -12.46 14.17
CA HIS A 483 -18.68 -13.07 12.95
C HIS A 483 -17.29 -13.68 13.16
N GLY A 484 -17.15 -14.95 12.79
CA GLY A 484 -15.87 -15.64 12.75
C GLY A 484 -15.15 -15.62 14.10
N TRP A 485 -13.83 -15.42 14.08
CA TRP A 485 -13.01 -15.36 15.30
C TRP A 485 -13.40 -14.23 16.26
N TYR A 486 -13.97 -13.12 15.75
CA TYR A 486 -14.41 -12.04 16.63
C TYR A 486 -15.54 -12.48 17.56
N ALA A 487 -16.38 -13.45 17.15
CA ALA A 487 -17.38 -14.03 18.03
C ALA A 487 -16.77 -14.54 19.35
N GLY A 488 -15.71 -15.36 19.25
CA GLY A 488 -15.02 -15.90 20.42
C GLY A 488 -14.24 -14.84 21.19
N LEU A 489 -13.61 -13.87 20.50
CA LEU A 489 -12.90 -12.77 21.18
C LEU A 489 -13.85 -11.92 22.03
N PHE A 490 -15.08 -11.70 21.58
CA PHE A 490 -16.09 -10.94 22.30
C PHE A 490 -16.77 -11.73 23.44
N GLU A 491 -16.42 -12.99 23.65
CA GLU A 491 -16.79 -13.79 24.83
C GLU A 491 -15.82 -13.61 26.01
N ASP A 492 -14.58 -13.17 25.76
CA ASP A 492 -13.55 -12.99 26.79
C ASP A 492 -13.47 -11.54 27.33
N PRO A 493 -13.66 -11.32 28.65
CA PRO A 493 -13.38 -10.04 29.30
C PRO A 493 -11.97 -9.50 29.08
N ALA A 494 -10.96 -10.37 28.89
CA ALA A 494 -9.58 -9.95 28.65
C ALA A 494 -9.39 -9.29 27.27
N PHE A 495 -10.28 -9.55 26.30
CA PHE A 495 -10.31 -8.84 25.02
C PHE A 495 -11.26 -7.63 25.07
N THR A 496 -12.47 -7.82 25.57
CA THR A 496 -13.52 -6.78 25.53
C THR A 496 -13.19 -5.55 26.38
N GLY A 497 -12.52 -5.73 27.53
CA GLY A 497 -12.08 -4.60 28.37
C GLY A 497 -11.11 -3.66 27.62
N PRO A 498 -9.95 -4.16 27.15
CA PRO A 498 -9.03 -3.38 26.33
C PRO A 498 -9.66 -2.81 25.05
N TYR A 499 -10.54 -3.56 24.39
CA TYR A 499 -11.24 -3.11 23.19
C TYR A 499 -12.05 -1.82 23.42
N TRP A 500 -12.86 -1.76 24.48
CA TRP A 500 -13.65 -0.56 24.79
C TRP A 500 -12.81 0.60 25.31
N ALA A 501 -11.73 0.31 26.05
CA ALA A 501 -10.75 1.32 26.42
C ALA A 501 -10.10 1.96 25.18
N ARG A 502 -9.76 1.13 24.18
CA ARG A 502 -9.17 1.58 22.92
C ARG A 502 -10.13 2.43 22.09
N TRP A 503 -11.42 2.09 22.04
CA TRP A 503 -12.44 2.97 21.45
C TRP A 503 -12.46 4.36 22.08
N ALA A 504 -12.51 4.43 23.41
CA ALA A 504 -12.56 5.69 24.15
C ALA A 504 -11.30 6.54 23.95
N GLU A 505 -10.14 5.90 23.81
CA GLU A 505 -8.87 6.55 23.46
C GLU A 505 -8.93 7.13 22.04
N LEU A 506 -9.29 6.30 21.05
CA LEU A 506 -9.24 6.68 19.64
C LEU A 506 -10.22 7.82 19.31
N LEU A 507 -11.42 7.83 19.90
CA LEU A 507 -12.39 8.91 19.74
C LEU A 507 -11.96 10.26 20.37
N GLN A 508 -10.92 10.26 21.19
CA GLN A 508 -10.29 11.48 21.71
C GLN A 508 -8.98 11.83 20.97
N GLY A 509 -8.52 10.95 20.08
CA GLY A 509 -7.28 11.07 19.34
C GLY A 509 -7.52 10.97 17.83
N PRO A 510 -6.93 9.99 17.12
CA PRO A 510 -7.02 9.88 15.65
C PRO A 510 -8.44 9.79 15.07
N LEU A 511 -9.41 9.27 15.83
CA LEU A 511 -10.83 9.18 15.42
C LEU A 511 -11.69 10.28 16.03
N ALA A 512 -11.11 11.29 16.67
CA ALA A 512 -11.86 12.45 17.15
C ALA A 512 -12.60 13.14 16.00
N LEU A 513 -13.86 13.50 16.23
CA LEU A 513 -14.74 14.05 15.18
C LEU A 513 -14.09 15.17 14.37
N ASP A 514 -13.50 16.17 15.04
CA ASP A 514 -12.87 17.30 14.37
C ASP A 514 -11.65 16.88 13.53
N ALA A 515 -10.89 15.87 13.97
CA ALA A 515 -9.74 15.35 13.23
C ALA A 515 -10.20 14.61 11.96
N VAL A 516 -11.22 13.75 12.07
CA VAL A 516 -11.78 13.02 10.93
C VAL A 516 -12.41 13.98 9.91
N LEU A 517 -13.19 14.96 10.37
CA LEU A 517 -13.80 15.96 9.49
C LEU A 517 -12.76 16.86 8.82
N ALA A 518 -11.70 17.24 9.54
CA ALA A 518 -10.60 18.01 8.95
C ALA A 518 -9.88 17.23 7.84
N ARG A 519 -9.71 15.90 8.01
CA ARG A 519 -9.16 15.04 6.96
C ARG A 519 -10.07 14.98 5.72
N VAL A 520 -11.38 14.85 5.91
CA VAL A 520 -12.36 14.92 4.81
C VAL A 520 -12.29 16.27 4.09
N ASP A 521 -12.22 17.38 4.84
CA ASP A 521 -12.14 18.72 4.26
C ASP A 521 -10.84 18.93 3.46
N ALA A 522 -9.71 18.40 3.95
CA ALA A 522 -8.44 18.47 3.22
C ALA A 522 -8.50 17.69 1.89
N MET A 523 -9.04 16.47 1.89
CA MET A 523 -9.22 15.65 0.68
C MET A 523 -10.21 16.30 -0.29
N ALA A 524 -11.30 16.87 0.22
CA ALA A 524 -12.28 17.59 -0.59
C ALA A 524 -11.67 18.83 -1.26
N ALA A 525 -10.83 19.58 -0.55
CA ALA A 525 -10.13 20.74 -1.10
C ALA A 525 -9.14 20.34 -2.22
N GLU A 526 -8.41 19.25 -2.03
CA GLU A 526 -7.50 18.68 -3.04
C GLU A 526 -8.28 18.24 -4.30
N LEU A 527 -9.45 17.63 -4.12
CA LEU A 527 -10.29 17.11 -5.21
C LEU A 527 -11.22 18.15 -5.86
N ALA A 528 -11.34 19.36 -5.31
CA ALA A 528 -12.37 20.33 -5.69
C ALA A 528 -12.36 20.70 -7.19
N GLU A 529 -11.18 20.72 -7.81
CA GLU A 529 -11.03 21.03 -9.23
C GLU A 529 -11.25 19.80 -10.14
N ALA A 530 -10.70 18.65 -9.74
CA ALA A 530 -10.70 17.44 -10.55
C ALA A 530 -12.04 16.67 -10.49
N ALA A 531 -12.76 16.73 -9.36
CA ALA A 531 -14.01 16.00 -9.19
C ALA A 531 -15.10 16.42 -10.20
N PRO A 532 -15.34 17.72 -10.49
CA PRO A 532 -16.25 18.13 -11.56
C PRO A 532 -15.91 17.51 -12.93
N ARG A 533 -14.63 17.50 -13.33
CA ARG A 533 -14.18 16.87 -14.57
C ARG A 533 -14.41 15.36 -14.57
N ASN A 534 -14.15 14.70 -13.44
CA ASN A 534 -14.45 13.28 -13.27
C ASN A 534 -15.94 12.99 -13.51
N PHE A 535 -16.85 13.76 -12.91
CA PHE A 535 -18.29 13.54 -13.09
C PHE A 535 -18.80 13.95 -14.48
N GLU A 536 -18.12 14.90 -15.14
CA GLU A 536 -18.38 15.22 -16.54
C GLU A 536 -17.97 14.09 -17.49
N ARG A 537 -16.88 13.36 -17.18
CA ARG A 537 -16.49 12.14 -17.92
C ARG A 537 -17.42 10.97 -17.63
N TRP A 538 -17.83 10.77 -16.38
CA TRP A 538 -18.61 9.62 -15.91
C TRP A 538 -20.06 10.00 -15.57
N ARG A 539 -20.79 10.59 -16.54
CA ARG A 539 -22.13 11.18 -16.33
C ARG A 539 -23.21 10.19 -15.88
N ASP A 540 -23.05 8.91 -16.18
CA ASP A 540 -23.97 7.85 -15.75
C ASP A 540 -23.83 7.51 -14.25
N TYR A 541 -22.78 8.03 -13.59
CA TYR A 541 -22.50 7.86 -12.17
C TYR A 541 -22.42 9.23 -11.46
N PRO A 542 -23.51 10.04 -11.50
CA PRO A 542 -23.47 11.42 -11.00
C PRO A 542 -23.42 11.47 -9.47
N PRO A 543 -22.95 12.56 -8.85
CA PRO A 543 -23.10 12.78 -7.42
C PRO A 543 -24.56 12.74 -6.97
N ARG A 544 -24.80 12.41 -5.69
CA ARG A 544 -26.11 12.48 -5.02
C ARG A 544 -26.52 13.92 -4.71
N GLY A 545 -27.72 14.07 -4.13
CA GLY A 545 -28.23 15.36 -3.70
C GLY A 545 -28.54 16.27 -4.88
N ASP A 546 -27.89 17.43 -4.91
CA ASP A 546 -28.03 18.42 -5.99
C ASP A 546 -27.15 18.15 -7.22
N GLY A 547 -26.46 17.00 -7.24
CA GLY A 547 -25.61 16.58 -8.35
C GLY A 547 -24.20 17.16 -8.30
N THR A 548 -23.78 17.75 -7.17
CA THR A 548 -22.44 18.31 -7.00
C THR A 548 -21.53 17.39 -6.18
N PHE A 549 -20.21 17.50 -6.39
CA PHE A 549 -19.23 16.85 -5.53
C PHE A 549 -19.34 17.30 -4.07
N GLN A 550 -19.66 18.58 -3.83
CA GLN A 550 -19.85 19.09 -2.48
C GLN A 550 -21.00 18.38 -1.74
N ALA A 551 -22.09 18.02 -2.42
CA ALA A 551 -23.17 17.25 -1.80
C ALA A 551 -22.72 15.84 -1.36
N GLU A 552 -21.78 15.21 -2.06
CA GLU A 552 -21.19 13.94 -1.63
C GLU A 552 -20.29 14.10 -0.41
N VAL A 553 -19.53 15.20 -0.36
CA VAL A 553 -18.71 15.57 0.81
C VAL A 553 -19.60 15.84 2.02
N ASP A 554 -20.65 16.65 1.86
CA ASP A 554 -21.59 16.99 2.93
C ASP A 554 -22.32 15.75 3.46
N HIS A 555 -22.72 14.84 2.56
CA HIS A 555 -23.29 13.55 2.94
C HIS A 555 -22.31 12.72 3.77
N LEU A 556 -21.07 12.59 3.32
CA LEU A 556 -20.03 11.82 4.04
C LEU A 556 -19.80 12.41 5.44
N LYS A 557 -19.65 13.74 5.55
CA LYS A 557 -19.47 14.44 6.83
C LYS A 557 -20.66 14.25 7.76
N GLY A 558 -21.88 14.41 7.25
CA GLY A 558 -23.10 14.21 8.03
C GLY A 558 -23.23 12.79 8.55
N TRP A 559 -22.88 11.79 7.72
CA TRP A 559 -22.85 10.39 8.13
C TRP A 559 -21.82 10.14 9.25
N ILE A 560 -20.59 10.65 9.10
CA ILE A 560 -19.52 10.52 10.11
C ILE A 560 -19.91 11.20 11.42
N GLN A 561 -20.51 12.39 11.37
CA GLN A 561 -20.99 13.11 12.54
C GLN A 561 -22.04 12.30 13.31
N ALA A 562 -23.04 11.76 12.61
CA ALA A 562 -24.06 10.93 13.22
C ALA A 562 -23.46 9.64 13.82
N ARG A 563 -22.57 8.96 13.08
CA ARG A 563 -21.88 7.75 13.54
C ARG A 563 -21.08 8.01 14.81
N HIS A 564 -20.23 9.04 14.78
CA HIS A 564 -19.39 9.39 15.92
C HIS A 564 -20.22 9.78 17.14
N ALA A 565 -21.24 10.62 16.97
CA ALA A 565 -22.11 11.05 18.06
C ALA A 565 -22.79 9.84 18.72
N TRP A 566 -23.33 8.94 17.89
CA TRP A 566 -23.99 7.73 18.35
C TRP A 566 -23.02 6.77 19.08
N ILE A 567 -21.84 6.47 18.52
CA ILE A 567 -20.82 5.64 19.19
C ILE A 567 -20.42 6.25 20.54
N SER A 568 -20.15 7.56 20.57
CA SER A 568 -19.72 8.26 21.79
C SER A 568 -20.78 8.16 22.89
N ASP A 569 -22.05 8.31 22.51
CA ASP A 569 -23.18 8.16 23.41
C ASP A 569 -23.37 6.72 23.88
N CYS A 570 -23.13 5.72 23.01
CA CYS A 570 -23.13 4.31 23.41
C CYS A 570 -22.08 4.01 24.49
N LEU A 571 -20.84 4.47 24.30
CA LEU A 571 -19.77 4.31 25.29
C LEU A 571 -20.11 4.98 26.62
N ALA A 572 -20.80 6.12 26.59
CA ALA A 572 -21.20 6.85 27.78
C ALA A 572 -22.38 6.22 28.52
N ARG A 573 -23.40 5.73 27.80
CA ARG A 573 -24.62 5.16 28.40
C ARG A 573 -24.47 3.71 28.83
N TYR A 574 -23.61 2.95 28.16
CA TYR A 574 -23.43 1.51 28.38
C TYR A 574 -21.95 1.19 28.69
N PRO A 575 -21.38 1.74 29.78
CA PRO A 575 -19.94 1.65 30.05
C PRO A 575 -19.44 0.22 30.30
N ASP A 576 -20.32 -0.68 30.72
CA ASP A 576 -19.97 -2.09 30.97
C ASP A 576 -20.00 -2.94 29.70
N ASP A 577 -20.90 -2.62 28.76
CA ASP A 577 -21.02 -3.31 27.47
C ASP A 577 -21.73 -2.44 26.41
N PRO A 578 -20.96 -1.61 25.67
CA PRO A 578 -21.49 -0.75 24.62
C PRO A 578 -22.24 -1.47 23.49
N ARG A 579 -22.14 -2.81 23.37
CA ARG A 579 -22.91 -3.59 22.37
C ARG A 579 -24.42 -3.56 22.63
N GLN A 580 -24.82 -3.31 23.87
CA GLN A 580 -26.24 -3.23 24.26
C GLN A 580 -26.90 -1.92 23.82
N CYS A 581 -26.13 -1.00 23.23
CA CYS A 581 -26.64 0.26 22.75
C CYS A 581 -27.66 0.04 21.62
N PRO A 582 -28.92 0.47 21.77
CA PRO A 582 -29.89 0.41 20.70
C PRO A 582 -29.51 1.42 19.62
N GLY A 583 -29.80 1.09 18.37
CA GLY A 583 -29.81 2.13 17.34
C GLY A 583 -31.11 2.91 17.31
N GLU A 584 -31.08 4.03 16.58
CA GLU A 584 -32.11 5.07 16.62
C GLU A 584 -33.15 4.98 15.51
#